data_AF-A0A8J8WC34-F1
#
_entry.id   AF-A0A8J8WC34-F1
#
_cell.length_a   1.000
_cell.length_b   1.000
_cell.length_c   1.000
_cell.angle_alpha   90.00
_cell.angle_beta   90.00
_cell.angle_gamma   90.00
#
_symmetry.space_group_name_H-M   'P 1'
#
loop_
_entity.id
_entity.type
_entity.pdbx_description
1 polymer ?
#
loop_
_entity_poly.entity_id
_entity_poly.type
_entity_poly.pdbx_seq_one_letter_code
_entity_poly.pdbx_strand_id
1 'polypeptide(L)'
;MEDSSEVLVCAAEYMKDRLYFVTLRTSGRPRSTANTHYFSVDDELVYENFYADFGPLNLAMLCRYCHKLNKKLKSLSLAKKKIVHYTTLDPQKRANAAFLIASYSCLVLGEATTPGGGSQTLG
;
A
#
# COMPACT_ATOMS: atom_id res chain seq x y z
N MET A 1 -17.23 21.04 1.40
CA MET A 1 -15.86 20.58 1.09
C MET A 1 -15.36 19.94 2.36
N GLU A 2 -15.45 18.61 2.47
CA GLU A 2 -14.92 17.91 3.65
C GLU A 2 -13.40 17.89 3.53
N ASP A 3 -12.76 18.45 4.56
CA ASP A 3 -11.34 18.58 4.66
C ASP A 3 -10.68 17.19 4.68
N SER A 4 -9.95 16.87 3.61
CA SER A 4 -9.27 15.59 3.46
C SER A 4 -8.09 15.42 4.43
N SER A 5 -7.79 16.45 5.24
CA SER A 5 -6.69 16.45 6.19
C SER A 5 -6.98 15.72 7.51
N GLU A 6 -8.25 15.58 7.92
CA GLU A 6 -8.60 14.97 9.23
C GLU A 6 -8.61 13.42 9.24
N VAL A 7 -8.36 12.77 8.09
CA VAL A 7 -8.51 11.31 7.93
C VAL A 7 -7.17 10.55 7.84
N LEU A 8 -6.07 11.23 7.51
CA LEU A 8 -4.77 10.61 7.26
C LEU A 8 -3.92 10.55 8.54
N VAL A 9 -3.48 9.35 8.92
CA VAL A 9 -2.67 9.14 10.13
C VAL A 9 -1.18 9.10 9.80
N CYS A 10 -0.82 8.35 8.77
CA CYS A 10 0.55 8.32 8.26
C CYS A 10 0.54 7.99 6.77
N ALA A 11 1.59 8.44 6.07
CA ALA A 11 1.82 8.13 4.67
C ALA A 11 3.30 7.84 4.45
N ALA A 12 3.60 6.84 3.63
CA ALA A 12 4.94 6.52 3.15
C ALA A 12 4.93 6.48 1.62
N GLU A 13 5.86 7.20 1.01
CA GLU A 13 6.07 7.20 -0.44
C GLU A 13 7.05 6.08 -0.80
N TYR A 14 6.62 5.19 -1.70
CA TYR A 14 7.41 4.05 -2.18
C TYR A 14 7.88 4.23 -3.62
N MET A 15 7.18 5.04 -4.40
CA MET A 15 7.59 5.46 -5.74
C MET A 15 7.15 6.90 -5.93
N LYS A 16 8.12 7.78 -6.19
CA LYS A 16 7.89 9.22 -6.28
C LYS A 16 6.71 9.55 -7.20
N ASP A 17 5.76 10.32 -6.67
CA ASP A 17 4.55 10.76 -7.36
C ASP A 17 3.64 9.66 -7.92
N ARG A 18 3.85 8.40 -7.51
CA ARG A 18 3.17 7.25 -8.12
C ARG A 18 2.61 6.23 -7.15
N LEU A 19 3.34 5.83 -6.11
CA LEU A 19 2.92 4.78 -5.17
C LEU A 19 3.10 5.22 -3.72
N TYR A 20 2.01 5.13 -2.97
CA TYR A 20 1.97 5.50 -1.56
C TYR A 20 1.31 4.38 -0.74
N PHE A 21 1.81 4.21 0.48
CA PHE A 21 1.16 3.45 1.54
C PHE A 21 0.60 4.42 2.58
N VAL A 22 -0.67 4.27 2.97
CA VAL A 22 -1.33 5.23 3.86
C VAL A 22 -2.14 4.52 4.93
N THR A 23 -2.03 4.96 6.18
CA THR A 23 -2.97 4.57 7.24
C THR A 23 -4.05 5.63 7.38
N LEU A 24 -5.32 5.20 7.33
CA LEU A 24 -6.48 6.09 7.46
C LEU A 24 -7.25 5.81 8.74
N ARG A 25 -7.76 6.88 9.36
CA ARG A 25 -8.61 6.82 10.56
C ARG A 25 -10.09 6.56 10.24
N THR A 26 -10.51 6.73 8.99
CA THR A 26 -11.92 6.59 8.58
C THR A 26 -12.41 5.14 8.60
N SER A 27 -13.70 4.96 8.92
CA SER A 27 -14.42 3.70 8.90
C SER A 27 -14.91 3.27 7.51
N GLY A 28 -14.81 4.14 6.49
CA GLY A 28 -15.29 3.88 5.13
C GLY A 28 -14.18 3.70 4.09
N ARG A 29 -14.48 3.02 2.98
CA ARG A 29 -13.59 2.96 1.81
C ARG A 29 -13.47 4.37 1.19
N PRO A 30 -12.26 4.95 1.09
CA PRO A 30 -12.05 6.22 0.43
C PRO A 30 -12.49 6.16 -1.03
N ARG A 31 -13.16 7.22 -1.50
CA ARG A 31 -13.54 7.33 -2.90
C ARG A 31 -12.32 7.77 -3.73
N SER A 32 -12.03 7.05 -4.80
CA SER A 32 -11.02 7.48 -5.78
C SER A 32 -11.39 8.81 -6.41
N THR A 33 -10.39 9.65 -6.66
CA THR A 33 -10.54 10.98 -7.26
C THR A 33 -10.06 10.96 -8.73
N ALA A 34 -10.08 12.12 -9.38
CA ALA A 34 -9.49 12.28 -10.71
C ALA A 34 -8.00 11.91 -10.73
N ASN A 35 -7.27 12.24 -9.65
CA ASN A 35 -5.81 12.14 -9.60
C ASN A 35 -5.32 11.02 -8.67
N THR A 36 -6.20 10.34 -7.93
CA THR A 36 -5.80 9.33 -6.95
C THR A 36 -6.68 8.10 -7.04
N HIS A 37 -6.05 6.93 -7.05
CA HIS A 37 -6.71 5.64 -6.98
C HIS A 37 -6.41 5.00 -5.63
N TYR A 38 -7.44 4.86 -4.79
CA TYR A 38 -7.33 4.16 -3.51
C TYR A 38 -7.65 2.68 -3.66
N PHE A 39 -6.90 1.82 -2.98
CA PHE A 39 -7.25 0.43 -2.80
C PHE A 39 -6.72 -0.09 -1.46
N SER A 40 -7.38 -1.11 -0.92
CA SER A 40 -6.93 -1.84 0.27
C SER A 40 -7.05 -3.33 -0.01
N VAL A 41 -6.33 -4.14 0.76
CA VAL A 41 -6.40 -5.60 0.78
C VAL A 41 -6.80 -6.15 2.15
N ASP A 42 -7.12 -5.27 3.11
CA ASP A 42 -7.42 -5.61 4.51
C ASP A 42 -8.49 -6.71 4.65
N ASP A 43 -9.49 -6.72 3.77
CA ASP A 43 -10.60 -7.70 3.77
C ASP A 43 -10.51 -8.72 2.62
N GLU A 44 -9.45 -8.69 1.81
CA GLU A 44 -9.24 -9.58 0.66
C GLU A 44 -8.13 -10.61 0.90
N LEU A 45 -7.06 -10.18 1.57
CA LEU A 45 -5.91 -11.00 1.93
C LEU A 45 -5.89 -11.11 3.46
N VAL A 46 -6.77 -11.97 3.97
CA VAL A 46 -6.96 -12.18 5.41
C VAL A 46 -6.09 -13.35 5.87
N TYR A 47 -5.32 -13.14 6.94
CA TYR A 47 -4.54 -14.19 7.57
C TYR A 47 -5.47 -15.14 8.35
N GLU A 48 -5.30 -16.44 8.16
CA GLU A 48 -6.03 -17.48 8.90
C GLU A 48 -5.22 -17.82 10.16
N ASN A 49 -5.66 -17.35 11.32
CA ASN A 49 -4.95 -17.52 12.59
C ASN A 49 -5.16 -18.90 13.19
N PHE A 50 -4.10 -19.48 13.78
CA PHE A 50 -4.22 -20.72 14.57
C PHE A 50 -4.60 -20.43 16.03
N TYR A 51 -4.11 -19.31 16.57
CA TYR A 51 -4.41 -18.82 17.91
C TYR A 51 -4.42 -17.29 17.92
N ALA A 52 -3.50 -16.64 18.66
CA ALA A 52 -3.36 -15.18 18.75
C ALA A 52 -2.36 -14.60 17.73
N ASP A 53 -1.80 -15.44 16.84
CA ASP A 53 -1.01 -15.02 15.69
C ASP A 53 -1.86 -14.26 14.68
N PHE A 54 -1.29 -13.21 14.10
CA PHE A 54 -1.99 -12.36 13.13
C PHE A 54 -1.28 -12.26 11.78
N GLY A 55 -0.08 -12.84 11.65
CA GLY A 55 0.73 -12.72 10.46
C GLY A 55 2.20 -13.10 10.68
N PRO A 56 3.07 -12.79 9.70
CA PRO A 56 2.76 -12.10 8.44
C PRO A 56 1.93 -12.97 7.48
N LEU A 57 1.34 -12.33 6.46
CA LEU A 57 0.68 -13.05 5.38
C LEU A 57 1.66 -13.99 4.65
N ASN A 58 1.17 -15.15 4.23
CA ASN A 58 1.99 -16.17 3.59
C ASN A 58 2.42 -15.76 2.15
N LEU A 59 3.34 -16.54 1.57
CA LEU A 59 3.89 -16.27 0.23
C LEU A 59 2.84 -16.27 -0.89
N ALA A 60 1.79 -17.10 -0.80
CA ALA A 60 0.74 -17.11 -1.82
C ALA A 60 -0.02 -15.76 -1.83
N MET A 61 -0.29 -15.19 -0.65
CA MET A 61 -0.91 -13.87 -0.53
C MET A 61 0.03 -12.74 -0.97
N LEU A 62 1.32 -12.84 -0.69
CA LEU A 62 2.32 -11.90 -1.22
C LEU A 62 2.35 -11.93 -2.75
N CYS A 63 2.39 -13.11 -3.37
CA CYS A 63 2.34 -13.24 -4.84
C CYS A 63 1.06 -12.61 -5.43
N ARG A 64 -0.10 -12.83 -4.80
CA ARG A 64 -1.36 -12.20 -5.20
C ARG A 64 -1.29 -10.68 -5.09
N TYR A 65 -0.74 -10.15 -4.00
CA TYR A 65 -0.54 -8.73 -3.79
C TYR A 65 0.37 -8.11 -4.87
N CYS A 66 1.53 -8.72 -5.14
CA CYS A 66 2.47 -8.28 -6.17
C CYS A 66 1.80 -8.18 -7.55
N HIS A 67 1.03 -9.22 -7.94
CA HIS A 67 0.30 -9.22 -9.21
C HIS A 67 -0.77 -8.11 -9.27
N LYS A 68 -1.54 -7.94 -8.18
CA LYS A 68 -2.58 -6.91 -8.08
C LYS A 68 -2.00 -5.50 -8.19
N LEU A 69 -0.92 -5.22 -7.48
CA LEU A 69 -0.26 -3.92 -7.50
C LEU A 69 0.38 -3.65 -8.87
N ASN A 70 1.08 -4.63 -9.46
CA ASN A 70 1.64 -4.51 -10.80
C ASN A 70 0.59 -4.22 -11.86
N LYS A 71 -0.57 -4.88 -11.79
CA LYS A 71 -1.71 -4.59 -12.69
C LYS A 71 -2.18 -3.14 -12.56
N LYS A 72 -2.23 -2.58 -11.34
CA LYS A 72 -2.62 -1.17 -11.12
C LYS A 72 -1.58 -0.20 -11.66
N LEU A 73 -0.29 -0.47 -11.42
CA LEU A 73 0.81 0.38 -11.88
C LEU A 73 0.93 0.41 -13.40
N LYS A 74 0.64 -0.71 -14.09
CA LYS A 74 0.68 -0.83 -15.56
C LYS A 74 -0.63 -0.47 -16.27
N SER A 75 -1.70 -0.19 -15.53
CA SER A 75 -3.01 0.12 -16.11
C SER A 75 -3.03 1.49 -16.79
N LEU A 76 -3.44 1.54 -18.06
CA LEU A 76 -3.56 2.79 -18.83
C LEU A 76 -4.57 3.77 -18.22
N SER A 77 -5.70 3.28 -17.70
CA SER A 77 -6.72 4.12 -17.06
C SER A 77 -6.25 4.74 -15.73
N LEU A 78 -5.18 4.19 -15.14
CA LEU A 78 -4.58 4.67 -13.91
C LEU A 78 -3.21 5.34 -14.14
N ALA A 79 -2.73 5.45 -15.38
CA ALA A 79 -1.36 5.86 -15.68
C ALA A 79 -0.98 7.22 -15.07
N LYS A 80 -1.93 8.16 -15.02
CA LYS A 80 -1.73 9.53 -14.49
C LYS A 80 -2.18 9.71 -13.04
N LYS A 81 -2.61 8.65 -12.35
CA LYS A 81 -3.11 8.73 -10.97
C LYS A 81 -2.03 8.37 -9.95
N LYS A 82 -2.07 8.92 -8.75
CA LYS A 82 -1.35 8.37 -7.60
C LYS A 82 -2.04 7.07 -7.17
N ILE A 83 -1.30 5.98 -7.06
CA ILE A 83 -1.80 4.70 -6.53
C ILE A 83 -1.57 4.71 -5.02
N VAL A 84 -2.65 4.62 -4.25
CA VAL A 84 -2.60 4.62 -2.78
C VAL A 84 -3.09 3.27 -2.28
N HIS A 85 -2.16 2.46 -1.76
CA HIS A 85 -2.49 1.32 -0.91
C HIS A 85 -2.80 1.86 0.48
N TYR A 86 -4.06 1.77 0.92
CA TYR A 86 -4.43 2.19 2.26
C TYR A 86 -4.78 1.00 3.16
N THR A 87 -4.59 1.20 4.46
CA THR A 87 -5.03 0.30 5.52
C THR A 87 -5.71 1.11 6.64
N THR A 88 -6.40 0.41 7.53
CA THR A 88 -7.13 0.98 8.66
C THR A 88 -6.24 1.17 9.90
N LEU A 89 -6.82 1.68 10.98
CA LEU A 89 -6.15 1.78 12.28
C LEU A 89 -6.00 0.44 13.02
N ASP A 90 -6.60 -0.64 12.53
CA ASP A 90 -6.42 -1.96 13.11
C ASP A 90 -4.93 -2.37 13.04
N PRO A 91 -4.28 -2.65 14.18
CA PRO A 91 -2.84 -2.85 14.21
C PRO A 91 -2.40 -4.11 13.46
N GLN A 92 -3.23 -5.16 13.40
CA GLN A 92 -2.92 -6.42 12.73
C GLN A 92 -3.01 -6.25 11.21
N LYS A 93 -4.11 -5.65 10.72
CA LYS A 93 -4.28 -5.30 9.30
C LYS A 93 -3.16 -4.37 8.84
N ARG A 94 -2.85 -3.33 9.63
CA ARG A 94 -1.79 -2.39 9.30
C ARG A 94 -0.41 -3.06 9.21
N ALA A 95 -0.08 -3.95 10.16
CA ALA A 95 1.17 -4.70 10.12
C ALA A 95 1.27 -5.60 8.88
N ASN A 96 0.20 -6.33 8.55
CA ASN A 96 0.14 -7.18 7.37
C ASN A 96 0.21 -6.40 6.05
N ALA A 97 -0.51 -5.29 5.94
CA ALA A 97 -0.48 -4.42 4.76
C ALA A 97 0.90 -3.77 4.56
N ALA A 98 1.54 -3.34 5.65
CA ALA A 98 2.90 -2.81 5.65
C ALA A 98 3.91 -3.88 5.22
N PHE A 99 3.80 -5.11 5.74
CA PHE A 99 4.62 -6.24 5.33
C PHE A 99 4.54 -6.50 3.82
N LEU A 100 3.33 -6.49 3.24
CA LEU A 100 3.13 -6.72 1.82
C LEU A 100 3.80 -5.66 0.94
N ILE A 101 3.60 -4.37 1.24
CA ILE A 101 4.18 -3.29 0.43
C ILE A 101 5.69 -3.19 0.60
N ALA A 102 6.23 -3.39 1.80
CA ALA A 102 7.67 -3.43 2.04
C ALA A 102 8.32 -4.61 1.30
N SER A 103 7.71 -5.81 1.38
CA SER A 103 8.19 -6.99 0.66
C SER A 103 8.14 -6.80 -0.86
N TYR A 104 7.08 -6.18 -1.38
CA TYR A 104 7.00 -5.81 -2.81
C TYR A 104 8.14 -4.88 -3.23
N SER A 105 8.48 -3.88 -2.41
CA SER A 105 9.57 -2.95 -2.72
C SER A 105 10.93 -3.65 -2.78
N CYS A 106 11.23 -4.50 -1.80
CA CYS A 106 12.47 -5.28 -1.82
C CYS A 106 12.56 -6.23 -3.02
N LEU A 107 11.45 -6.91 -3.37
CA LEU A 107 11.44 -7.95 -4.39
C LEU A 107 11.31 -7.44 -5.82
N VAL A 108 10.51 -6.39 -6.03
CA VAL A 108 10.06 -5.95 -7.37
C VAL A 108 10.66 -4.60 -7.76
N LEU A 109 10.82 -3.69 -6.80
CA LEU A 109 11.44 -2.38 -7.07
C LEU A 109 12.97 -2.43 -6.96
N GLY A 110 13.52 -3.44 -6.27
CA GLY A 110 14.96 -3.56 -6.00
C GLY A 110 15.45 -2.57 -4.93
N GLU A 111 14.53 -1.86 -4.30
CA GLU A 111 14.81 -0.87 -3.26
C GLU A 111 14.72 -1.58 -1.90
N ALA A 112 15.86 -1.85 -1.27
CA ALA A 112 15.89 -2.15 0.15
C ALA A 112 15.47 -0.87 0.87
N THR A 113 14.24 -0.81 1.38
CA THR A 113 13.61 0.39 1.93
C THR A 113 14.50 1.03 2.99
N THR A 114 15.32 2.01 2.59
CA THR A 114 15.88 3.01 3.48
C THR A 114 14.93 4.21 3.41
N PRO A 115 14.25 4.56 4.51
CA PRO A 115 13.44 5.77 4.52
C PRO A 115 14.39 6.97 4.49
N GLY A 116 14.71 7.47 3.29
CA GLY A 116 15.52 8.70 3.10
C GLY A 116 16.48 8.74 1.91
N GLY A 117 16.61 7.69 1.10
CA GLY A 117 17.56 7.68 -0.02
C GLY A 117 16.95 8.13 -1.34
N GLY A 118 17.00 9.44 -1.65
CA GLY A 118 16.82 9.89 -3.03
C GLY A 118 17.92 9.29 -3.90
N SER A 119 17.55 8.37 -4.79
CA SER A 119 18.46 7.82 -5.79
C SER A 119 18.87 8.96 -6.75
N GLN A 120 20.06 9.52 -6.52
CA GLN A 120 20.76 10.32 -7.52
C GLN A 120 21.21 9.35 -8.61
N THR A 121 20.58 9.44 -9.77
CA THR A 121 21.09 8.85 -11.01
C THR A 121 22.49 9.40 -11.29
N LEU A 122 23.51 8.56 -11.16
CA LEU A 122 24.84 8.82 -11.72
C LEU A 122 24.76 8.74 -13.24
N GLY A 123 25.23 9.80 -13.90
CA GLY A 123 25.45 9.85 -15.34
C GLY A 123 26.74 9.18 -15.77
#